data_AF-A0A3N5MBV2-F1
#
_entry.id   AF-A0A3N5MBV2-F1
#
_cell.length_a   1.000
_cell.length_b   1.000
_cell.length_c   1.000
_cell.angle_alpha   90.00
_cell.angle_beta   90.00
_cell.angle_gamma   90.00
#
_symmetry.space_group_name_H-M   'P 1'
#
loop_
_entity.id
_entity.type
_entity.pdbx_description
1 polymer ?
#
loop_
_entity_poly.entity_id
_entity_poly.type
_entity_poly.pdbx_seq_one_letter_code
_entity_poly.pdbx_strand_id
1 'polypeptide(L)'
;MPLITRVYIKASLLYLVAALLAGILLAGSAAWGFPAWVGGLGPVYFHLFLVGWVTQLIFGVALWMFPKYSREKPRGSERAGWAIFALLNTGLLLRAVSEPAAGFRPGSGWGWALAVSAMLQWAAGMLFVLNTWGRVKER
;
A
#
# COMPACT_ATOMS: atom_id res chain seq x y z
N MET A 1 2.98 21.23 5.26
CA MET A 1 2.43 19.89 4.96
C MET A 1 2.04 19.20 6.28
N PRO A 2 0.80 18.71 6.45
CA PRO A 2 0.36 18.04 7.69
C PRO A 2 1.19 16.80 8.03
N LEU A 3 1.16 16.38 9.29
CA LEU A 3 1.85 15.16 9.74
C LEU A 3 1.41 13.94 8.94
N ILE A 4 0.10 13.73 8.78
CA ILE A 4 -0.43 12.58 8.06
C ILE A 4 0.11 12.48 6.62
N THR A 5 0.11 13.59 5.88
CA THR A 5 0.69 13.62 4.53
C THR A 5 2.17 13.24 4.53
N ARG A 6 2.97 13.76 5.46
CA ARG A 6 4.40 13.43 5.56
C ARG A 6 4.61 11.93 5.82
N VAL A 7 3.76 11.32 6.64
CA VAL A 7 3.82 9.88 6.94
C VAL A 7 3.49 9.04 5.71
N TYR A 8 2.42 9.35 4.98
CA TYR A 8 2.10 8.68 3.70
C TYR A 8 3.28 8.72 2.72
N ILE A 9 3.85 9.91 2.51
CA ILE A 9 4.95 10.10 1.56
C ILE A 9 6.19 9.33 2.02
N LYS A 10 6.62 9.49 3.28
CA LYS A 10 7.81 8.78 3.79
C LYS A 10 7.64 7.26 3.69
N ALA A 11 6.49 6.73 4.10
CA ALA A 11 6.23 5.29 4.00
C ALA A 11 6.17 4.82 2.54
N SER A 12 5.65 5.63 1.61
CA SER A 12 5.66 5.29 0.18
C SER A 12 7.07 5.17 -0.40
N LEU A 13 7.99 6.01 0.05
CA LEU A 13 9.41 5.95 -0.33
C LEU A 13 10.10 4.71 0.26
N LEU A 14 9.75 4.33 1.50
CA LEU A 14 10.27 3.09 2.09
C LEU A 14 9.80 1.86 1.30
N TYR A 15 8.53 1.83 0.88
CA TYR A 15 8.02 0.75 0.03
C TYR A 15 8.64 0.74 -1.37
N LEU A 16 8.96 1.91 -1.95
CA LEU A 16 9.72 1.97 -3.19
C LEU A 16 11.08 1.30 -3.03
N VAL A 17 11.84 1.65 -1.98
CA VAL A 17 13.14 1.03 -1.72
C VAL A 17 12.99 -0.49 -1.55
N ALA A 18 12.02 -0.93 -0.76
CA ALA A 18 11.75 -2.37 -0.58
C ALA A 18 11.36 -3.08 -1.88
N ALA A 19 10.54 -2.45 -2.74
CA ALA A 19 10.18 -2.97 -4.05
C ALA A 19 11.43 -3.09 -4.95
N LEU A 20 12.26 -2.05 -5.03
CA LEU A 20 13.48 -2.09 -5.84
C LEU A 20 14.45 -3.18 -5.37
N LEU A 21 14.59 -3.37 -4.05
CA LEU A 21 15.36 -4.49 -3.49
C LEU A 21 14.78 -5.85 -3.90
N ALA A 22 13.46 -6.03 -3.81
CA ALA A 22 12.80 -7.26 -4.29
C ALA A 22 13.04 -7.49 -5.79
N GLY A 23 13.02 -6.43 -6.60
CA GLY A 23 13.34 -6.49 -8.03
C GLY A 23 14.78 -6.95 -8.31
N ILE A 24 15.75 -6.46 -7.55
CA ILE A 24 17.15 -6.90 -7.64
C ILE A 24 17.26 -8.39 -7.28
N LEU A 25 16.62 -8.83 -6.20
CA LEU A 25 16.63 -10.24 -5.79
C LEU A 25 16.01 -11.16 -6.85
N LEU A 26 14.88 -10.75 -7.43
CA LEU A 26 14.21 -11.48 -8.51
C LEU A 26 15.08 -11.58 -9.76
N ALA A 27 15.68 -10.47 -10.21
CA ALA A 27 16.56 -10.45 -11.38
C ALA A 27 17.84 -11.27 -11.16
N GLY A 28 18.38 -11.24 -9.95
CA GLY A 28 19.57 -11.99 -9.55
C GLY A 28 19.33 -13.49 -9.36
N SER A 29 18.07 -13.93 -9.24
CA SER A 29 17.75 -15.33 -8.92
C SER A 29 18.32 -16.33 -9.94
N ALA A 30 18.27 -16.01 -11.23
CA ALA A 30 18.81 -16.85 -12.30
C ALA A 30 20.34 -16.81 -12.39
N ALA A 31 20.97 -15.70 -11.99
CA ALA A 31 22.42 -15.51 -12.10
C ALA A 31 23.18 -16.06 -10.88
N TRP A 32 22.57 -16.02 -9.68
CA TRP A 32 23.24 -16.32 -8.41
C TRP A 32 22.68 -17.54 -7.69
N GLY A 33 21.72 -18.26 -8.28
CA GLY A 33 21.19 -19.50 -7.71
C GLY A 33 20.51 -19.29 -6.36
N PHE A 34 19.73 -18.22 -6.23
CA PHE A 34 19.06 -17.91 -4.96
C PHE A 34 18.03 -18.98 -4.56
N PRO A 35 17.72 -19.09 -3.25
CA PRO A 35 16.74 -20.05 -2.76
C PRO A 35 15.38 -19.87 -3.46
N ALA A 36 14.64 -20.97 -3.59
CA ALA A 36 13.33 -20.98 -4.27
C ALA A 36 12.35 -19.93 -3.73
N TRP A 37 12.46 -19.54 -2.45
CA TRP A 37 11.64 -18.50 -1.82
C TRP A 37 11.73 -17.12 -2.46
N VAL A 38 12.83 -16.81 -3.13
CA VAL A 38 12.99 -15.57 -3.87
C VAL A 38 12.00 -15.48 -5.03
N GLY A 39 11.62 -16.60 -5.66
CA GLY A 39 10.59 -16.62 -6.70
C GLY A 39 9.21 -16.15 -6.20
N GLY A 40 8.93 -16.31 -4.90
CA GLY A 40 7.71 -15.82 -4.26
C GLY A 40 7.65 -14.29 -4.10
N LEU A 41 8.75 -13.58 -4.35
CA LEU A 41 8.79 -12.11 -4.26
C LEU A 41 8.17 -11.42 -5.49
N GLY A 42 7.84 -12.14 -6.56
CA GLY A 42 7.27 -11.54 -7.79
C GLY A 42 6.00 -10.73 -7.51
N PRO A 43 4.95 -11.32 -6.92
CA PRO A 43 3.76 -10.58 -6.49
C PRO A 43 4.07 -9.48 -5.47
N VAL A 44 5.00 -9.74 -4.53
CA VAL A 44 5.39 -8.77 -3.49
C VAL A 44 5.97 -7.52 -4.11
N TYR A 45 6.86 -7.66 -5.09
CA TYR A 45 7.42 -6.56 -5.86
C TYR A 45 6.33 -5.66 -6.43
N PHE A 46 5.36 -6.25 -7.15
CA PHE A 46 4.28 -5.49 -7.78
C PHE A 46 3.40 -4.77 -6.74
N HIS A 47 3.08 -5.42 -5.63
CA HIS A 47 2.25 -4.81 -4.59
C HIS A 47 2.97 -3.72 -3.81
N LEU A 48 4.24 -3.90 -3.48
CA LEU A 48 5.04 -2.85 -2.85
C LEU A 48 5.21 -1.65 -3.79
N PHE A 49 5.43 -1.90 -5.08
CA PHE A 49 5.62 -0.84 -6.08
C PHE A 49 4.31 -0.09 -6.38
N LEU A 50 3.23 -0.81 -6.70
CA LEU A 50 1.98 -0.18 -7.11
C LEU A 50 1.19 0.35 -5.90
N VAL A 51 0.95 -0.47 -4.88
CA VAL A 51 0.12 -0.08 -3.74
C VAL A 51 0.93 0.66 -2.69
N GLY A 52 2.09 0.13 -2.33
CA GLY A 52 2.96 0.71 -1.30
C GLY A 52 3.58 2.05 -1.72
N TRP A 53 4.11 2.13 -2.94
CA TRP A 53 4.70 3.36 -3.45
C TRP A 53 3.69 4.23 -4.20
N VAL A 54 3.23 3.83 -5.39
CA VAL A 54 2.45 4.71 -6.27
C VAL A 54 1.13 5.16 -5.63
N THR A 55 0.26 4.21 -5.24
CA THR A 55 -1.04 4.53 -4.65
C THR A 55 -0.91 5.31 -3.36
N GLN A 56 -0.02 4.90 -2.45
CA GLN A 56 0.16 5.58 -1.18
C GLN A 56 0.72 7.00 -1.34
N LEU A 57 1.65 7.20 -2.28
CA LEU A 57 2.15 8.53 -2.62
C LEU A 57 1.01 9.41 -3.14
N ILE A 58 0.20 8.89 -4.08
CA ILE A 58 -0.99 9.60 -4.61
C ILE A 58 -1.95 9.98 -3.49
N PHE A 59 -2.26 9.06 -2.57
CA PHE A 59 -3.17 9.35 -1.44
C PHE A 59 -2.61 10.45 -0.53
N GLY A 60 -1.32 10.36 -0.19
CA GLY A 60 -0.64 11.38 0.62
C GLY A 60 -0.69 12.76 -0.04
N VAL A 61 -0.35 12.83 -1.32
CA VAL A 61 -0.37 14.07 -2.11
C VAL A 61 -1.78 14.62 -2.24
N ALA A 62 -2.78 13.78 -2.56
CA ALA A 62 -4.18 14.17 -2.68
C ALA A 62 -4.73 14.77 -1.37
N LEU A 63 -4.40 14.19 -0.22
CA LEU A 63 -4.79 14.73 1.09
C LEU A 63 -4.32 16.19 1.26
N TRP A 64 -3.16 16.55 0.71
CA TRP A 64 -2.59 17.89 0.81
C TRP A 64 -3.02 18.84 -0.32
N MET A 65 -3.04 18.38 -1.57
CA MET A 65 -3.25 19.23 -2.76
C MET A 65 -4.71 19.44 -3.12
N PHE A 66 -5.61 18.52 -2.80
CA PHE A 66 -7.02 18.68 -3.20
C PHE A 66 -7.66 19.88 -2.48
N PRO A 67 -8.64 20.53 -3.13
CA PRO A 67 -9.41 21.63 -2.55
C PRO A 67 -9.87 21.38 -1.11
N LYS A 68 -10.06 22.48 -0.38
CA LYS A 68 -10.52 22.40 1.01
C LYS A 68 -11.95 21.86 1.05
N TYR A 69 -12.21 20.92 1.96
CA TYR A 69 -13.56 20.43 2.20
C TYR A 69 -14.43 21.49 2.92
N SER A 70 -14.02 21.95 4.11
CA SER A 70 -14.57 23.12 4.81
C SER A 70 -13.48 23.99 5.45
N ARG A 71 -13.84 25.12 6.07
CA ARG A 71 -12.87 25.97 6.81
C ARG A 71 -12.35 25.24 8.05
N GLU A 72 -13.22 24.51 8.74
CA GLU A 72 -12.94 23.78 9.99
C GLU A 72 -12.24 22.45 9.72
N LYS A 73 -12.58 21.78 8.61
CA LYS A 73 -12.03 20.48 8.21
C LYS A 73 -11.51 20.56 6.79
N PRO A 74 -10.38 21.25 6.53
CA PRO A 74 -9.89 21.48 5.16
C PRO A 74 -9.57 20.18 4.40
N ARG A 75 -9.38 19.04 5.08
CA ARG A 75 -8.98 17.77 4.46
C ARG A 75 -9.99 16.64 4.65
N GLY A 76 -11.21 16.98 5.05
CA GLY A 76 -12.19 15.98 5.48
C GLY A 76 -11.84 15.45 6.88
N SER A 77 -12.13 14.18 7.13
CA SER A 77 -11.89 13.55 8.44
C SER A 77 -10.42 13.10 8.57
N GLU A 78 -9.66 13.71 9.48
CA GLU A 78 -8.29 13.25 9.76
C GLU A 78 -8.26 11.83 10.33
N ARG A 79 -9.28 11.44 11.11
CA ARG A 79 -9.44 10.07 11.62
C ARG A 79 -9.61 9.07 10.47
N ALA A 80 -10.40 9.42 9.45
CA ALA A 80 -10.55 8.59 8.26
C ALA A 80 -9.21 8.47 7.51
N GLY A 81 -8.46 9.58 7.40
CA GLY A 81 -7.10 9.55 6.85
C GLY A 81 -6.20 8.53 7.53
N TRP A 82 -6.14 8.53 8.87
CA TRP A 82 -5.31 7.56 9.61
C TRP A 82 -5.84 6.13 9.50
N ALA A 83 -7.15 5.94 9.46
CA ALA A 83 -7.76 4.62 9.23
C ALA A 83 -7.41 4.07 7.83
N ILE A 84 -7.48 4.89 6.79
CA ILE A 84 -7.04 4.52 5.43
C ILE A 84 -5.58 4.08 5.47
N PHE A 85 -4.71 4.85 6.14
CA PHE A 85 -3.29 4.54 6.25
C PHE A 85 -3.08 3.17 6.90
N ALA A 86 -3.71 2.94 8.05
CA ALA A 86 -3.60 1.69 8.78
C ALA A 86 -4.11 0.50 7.95
N LEU A 87 -5.31 0.60 7.39
CA LEU A 87 -5.90 -0.47 6.56
C LEU A 87 -5.03 -0.81 5.36
N LEU A 88 -4.54 0.21 4.63
CA LEU A 88 -3.70 0.03 3.46
C LEU A 88 -2.38 -0.66 3.81
N ASN A 89 -1.71 -0.19 4.87
CA ASN A 89 -0.41 -0.69 5.29
C ASN A 89 -0.50 -2.08 5.92
N THR A 90 -1.48 -2.33 6.80
CA THR A 90 -1.69 -3.66 7.39
C THR A 90 -2.03 -4.67 6.31
N GLY A 91 -2.90 -4.32 5.36
CA GLY A 91 -3.17 -5.18 4.20
C GLY A 91 -1.92 -5.44 3.38
N LEU A 92 -1.13 -4.42 3.08
CA LEU A 92 0.10 -4.55 2.29
C LEU A 92 1.16 -5.42 2.97
N LEU A 93 1.42 -5.22 4.26
CA LEU A 93 2.38 -6.02 5.01
C LEU A 93 1.93 -7.47 5.12
N LEU A 94 0.62 -7.70 5.33
CA LEU A 94 0.07 -9.05 5.40
C LEU A 94 0.30 -9.83 4.10
N ARG A 95 0.07 -9.22 2.93
CA ARG A 95 0.37 -9.90 1.65
C ARG A 95 1.85 -10.04 1.39
N ALA A 96 2.68 -9.06 1.76
CA ALA A 96 4.13 -9.15 1.55
C ALA A 96 4.73 -10.40 2.24
N VAL A 97 4.16 -10.82 3.37
CA VAL A 97 4.51 -12.06 4.07
C VAL A 97 3.77 -13.28 3.49
N SER A 98 2.49 -13.14 3.19
CA SER A 98 1.63 -14.27 2.80
C SER A 98 1.85 -14.74 1.36
N GLU A 99 2.27 -13.86 0.44
CA GLU A 99 2.48 -14.21 -0.97
C GLU A 99 3.62 -15.20 -1.17
N PRO A 100 4.83 -14.99 -0.62
CA PRO A 100 5.87 -16.00 -0.67
C PRO A 100 5.40 -17.29 0.01
N ALA A 101 4.78 -17.19 1.19
CA ALA A 101 4.37 -18.35 1.98
C ALA A 101 3.30 -19.22 1.29
N ALA A 102 2.34 -18.60 0.59
CA ALA A 102 1.33 -19.28 -0.20
C ALA A 102 1.94 -19.97 -1.44
N GLY A 103 2.96 -19.37 -2.05
CA GLY A 103 3.71 -19.98 -3.16
C GLY A 103 4.43 -21.28 -2.77
N PHE A 104 4.97 -21.37 -1.55
CA PHE A 104 5.62 -22.60 -1.04
C PHE A 104 4.66 -23.66 -0.52
N ARG A 105 3.52 -23.24 0.02
CA ARG A 105 2.54 -24.14 0.64
C ARG A 105 1.14 -23.90 0.07
N PRO A 106 0.88 -24.33 -1.18
CA PRO A 106 -0.45 -24.30 -1.75
C PRO A 106 -1.46 -25.05 -0.86
N GLY A 107 -2.68 -24.52 -0.71
CA GLY A 107 -3.73 -25.14 0.13
C GLY A 107 -3.62 -24.89 1.64
N SER A 108 -2.67 -24.07 2.09
CA SER A 108 -2.53 -23.67 3.49
C SER A 108 -3.40 -22.46 3.86
N GLY A 109 -3.46 -22.13 5.17
CA GLY A 109 -4.17 -20.95 5.68
C GLY A 109 -3.68 -19.59 5.13
N TRP A 110 -2.55 -19.54 4.42
CA TRP A 110 -2.04 -18.33 3.78
C TRP A 110 -2.98 -17.75 2.72
N GLY A 111 -3.82 -18.59 2.08
CA GLY A 111 -4.85 -18.12 1.16
C GLY A 111 -5.88 -17.22 1.84
N TRP A 112 -6.30 -17.56 3.06
CA TRP A 112 -7.20 -16.72 3.85
C TRP A 112 -6.54 -15.42 4.30
N ALA A 113 -5.25 -15.46 4.64
CA ALA A 113 -4.49 -14.25 4.97
C ALA A 113 -4.42 -13.29 3.76
N LEU A 114 -4.26 -13.81 2.54
CA LEU A 114 -4.34 -13.02 1.31
C LEU A 114 -5.73 -12.43 1.08
N ALA A 115 -6.79 -13.20 1.33
CA ALA A 115 -8.16 -12.69 1.24
C ALA A 115 -8.42 -11.53 2.23
N VAL A 116 -7.99 -11.69 3.49
CA VAL A 116 -8.07 -10.64 4.51
C VAL A 116 -7.26 -9.41 4.09
N SER A 117 -6.04 -9.61 3.57
CA SER A 117 -5.22 -8.52 3.03
C SER A 117 -5.93 -7.75 1.91
N ALA A 118 -6.58 -8.45 0.99
CA ALA A 118 -7.34 -7.85 -0.10
C ALA A 118 -8.54 -7.05 0.43
N MET A 119 -9.28 -7.60 1.40
CA MET A 119 -10.40 -6.91 2.05
C MET A 119 -9.96 -5.62 2.74
N LEU A 120 -8.82 -5.64 3.46
CA LEU A 120 -8.27 -4.46 4.13
C LEU A 120 -7.91 -3.35 3.13
N GLN A 121 -7.24 -3.70 2.03
CA GLN A 121 -6.88 -2.70 1.01
C GLN A 121 -8.09 -2.19 0.23
N TRP A 122 -9.06 -3.05 -0.04
CA TRP A 122 -10.34 -2.64 -0.63
C TRP A 122 -11.06 -1.65 0.28
N ALA A 123 -11.17 -1.94 1.57
CA ALA A 123 -11.77 -1.05 2.56
C ALA A 123 -11.02 0.29 2.66
N ALA A 124 -9.68 0.27 2.61
CA ALA A 124 -8.87 1.49 2.56
C ALA A 124 -9.20 2.33 1.32
N GLY A 125 -9.32 1.70 0.15
CA GLY A 125 -9.69 2.36 -1.10
C GLY A 125 -11.09 2.97 -1.05
N MET A 126 -12.08 2.22 -0.55
CA MET A 126 -13.46 2.73 -0.40
C MET A 126 -13.52 3.91 0.57
N LEU A 127 -12.84 3.81 1.72
CA LEU A 127 -12.78 4.90 2.69
C LEU A 127 -12.06 6.13 2.12
N PHE A 128 -11.01 5.93 1.31
CA PHE A 128 -10.33 7.03 0.62
C PHE A 128 -11.26 7.74 -0.37
N VAL A 129 -11.99 6.97 -1.19
CA VAL A 129 -12.99 7.52 -2.13
C VAL A 129 -14.02 8.34 -1.35
N LEU A 130 -14.66 7.77 -0.32
CA LEU A 130 -15.67 8.46 0.47
C LEU A 130 -15.14 9.74 1.15
N ASN A 131 -13.93 9.70 1.71
CA ASN A 131 -13.33 10.86 2.39
C ASN A 131 -12.88 11.96 1.43
N THR A 132 -12.61 11.62 0.16
CA THR A 132 -11.99 12.52 -0.81
C THR A 132 -12.96 13.00 -1.89
N TRP A 133 -14.05 12.28 -2.16
CA TRP A 133 -15.00 12.55 -3.24
C TRP A 133 -15.48 14.01 -3.28
N GLY A 134 -15.99 14.52 -2.16
CA GLY A 134 -16.49 15.91 -2.07
C GLY A 134 -15.42 17.01 -2.18
N ARG A 135 -14.14 16.63 -2.28
CA ARG A 135 -13.01 17.55 -2.51
C ARG A 135 -12.60 17.62 -3.97
N VAL A 136 -13.08 16.71 -4.83
CA VAL A 136 -12.84 16.75 -6.28
C VAL A 136 -13.85 17.73 -6.89
N LYS A 137 -13.53 19.02 -6.81
CA LYS A 137 -14.36 20.11 -7.33
C LYS A 137 -13.48 21.24 -7.85
N GLU A 138 -14.05 22.09 -8.70
CA GLU A 138 -13.40 23.33 -9.10
C GLU A 138 -13.21 24.25 -7.87
N ARG A 139 -12.21 25.12 -7.93
CA ARG A 139 -11.73 25.89 -6.78
C ARG A 139 -12.75 26.88 -6.24
#